data_AF-A0A7M5XKR3-F1
#
_entry.id   AF-A0A7M5XKR3-F1
#
_cell.length_a   1.000
_cell.length_b   1.000
_cell.length_c   1.000
_cell.angle_alpha   90.00
_cell.angle_beta   90.00
_cell.angle_gamma   90.00
#
_symmetry.space_group_name_H-M   'P 1'
#
loop_
_entity.id
_entity.type
_entity.pdbx_description
1 polymer ?
#
loop_
_entity_poly.entity_id
_entity_poly.type
_entity_poly.pdbx_seq_one_letter_code
_entity_poly.pdbx_strand_id
1 'polypeptide(L)'
;MNILQSRTAPLGLKNLGQNVCFFNSLVQALYSIKRLRERVRHFEINVSTPVRTMAINELFTSMTSSAVPIETYQLLPFFRIGGYDHSRFEQFDAQECLLHILKIIYPSN
;
A
#
# COMPACT_ATOMS: atom_id res chain seq x y z
N MET A 1 2.85 -32.34 -2.88
CA MET A 1 1.42 -31.99 -3.03
C MET A 1 1.35 -30.51 -3.37
N ASN A 2 1.16 -30.17 -4.66
CA ASN A 2 1.15 -28.78 -5.13
C ASN A 2 -0.23 -28.17 -4.90
N ILE A 3 -0.34 -27.23 -3.97
CA ILE A 3 -1.52 -26.38 -3.82
C ILE A 3 -1.18 -25.04 -4.50
N LEU A 4 -1.26 -25.00 -5.83
CA LEU A 4 -1.47 -23.74 -6.54
C LEU A 4 -2.97 -23.47 -6.55
N GLN A 5 -3.52 -23.09 -5.39
CA GLN A 5 -4.83 -22.45 -5.36
C GLN A 5 -4.66 -21.07 -5.98
N SER A 6 -5.27 -20.84 -7.15
CA SER A 6 -5.50 -19.48 -7.63
C SER A 6 -6.31 -18.75 -6.56
N ARG A 7 -5.65 -17.92 -5.76
CA ARG A 7 -6.32 -17.17 -4.69
C ARG A 7 -7.30 -16.20 -5.31
N THR A 8 -8.58 -16.35 -4.97
CA THR A 8 -9.67 -15.47 -5.42
C THR A 8 -9.77 -14.17 -4.62
N ALA A 9 -9.09 -14.09 -3.46
CA ALA A 9 -9.08 -12.92 -2.58
C ALA A 9 -7.66 -12.37 -2.37
N PRO A 10 -7.47 -11.04 -2.25
CA PRO A 10 -6.17 -10.45 -1.93
C PRO A 10 -5.67 -10.93 -0.57
N LEU A 11 -4.36 -11.07 -0.47
CA LEU A 11 -3.70 -11.40 0.79
C LEU A 11 -3.93 -10.33 1.86
N GLY A 12 -4.09 -10.77 3.11
CA GLY A 12 -4.12 -9.88 4.27
C GLY A 12 -2.80 -9.14 4.49
N LEU A 13 -2.85 -8.05 5.26
CA LEU A 13 -1.69 -7.25 5.65
C LEU A 13 -1.38 -7.48 7.12
N LYS A 14 -0.10 -7.52 7.48
CA LYS A 14 0.34 -7.68 8.86
C LYS A 14 0.26 -6.34 9.58
N ASN A 15 -0.33 -6.34 10.78
CA ASN A 15 -0.36 -5.18 11.67
C ASN A 15 0.73 -5.23 12.75
N LEU A 16 1.16 -6.44 13.17
CA LEU A 16 2.22 -6.72 14.15
C LEU A 16 2.20 -5.87 15.44
N GLY A 17 1.02 -5.41 15.88
CA GLY A 17 0.90 -4.52 17.05
C GLY A 17 1.42 -3.10 16.82
N GLN A 18 1.79 -2.75 15.59
CA GLN A 18 2.18 -1.41 15.19
C GLN A 18 0.95 -0.60 14.80
N ASN A 19 1.09 0.72 14.89
CA ASN A 19 0.04 1.66 14.53
C ASN A 19 -0.05 1.82 13.00
N VAL A 20 -0.45 0.75 12.29
CA VAL A 20 -0.54 0.73 10.81
C VAL A 20 -1.89 0.25 10.30
N CYS A 21 -2.86 0.04 11.20
CA CYS A 21 -4.19 -0.45 10.84
C CYS A 21 -4.93 0.50 9.90
N PHE A 22 -4.76 1.82 10.05
CA PHE A 22 -5.31 2.82 9.15
C PHE A 22 -4.79 2.63 7.72
N PHE A 23 -3.46 2.46 7.59
CA PHE A 23 -2.80 2.26 6.30
C PHE A 23 -3.19 0.91 5.69
N ASN A 24 -3.22 -0.15 6.48
CA ASN A 24 -3.62 -1.47 6.03
C ASN A 24 -5.06 -1.50 5.50
N SER A 25 -5.99 -0.92 6.25
CA SER A 25 -7.40 -0.86 5.86
C SER A 25 -7.57 -0.05 4.57
N LEU A 26 -6.85 1.08 4.48
CA LEU A 26 -6.85 1.92 3.29
C LEU A 26 -6.31 1.17 2.07
N VAL A 27 -5.15 0.53 2.18
CA VAL A 27 -4.52 -0.22 1.08
C VAL A 27 -5.45 -1.33 0.58
N GLN A 28 -6.10 -2.08 1.48
CA GLN A 28 -7.08 -3.09 1.11
C GLN A 28 -8.29 -2.52 0.38
N ALA A 29 -8.83 -1.39 0.86
CA ALA A 29 -9.95 -0.70 0.23
C ALA A 29 -9.58 -0.22 -1.18
N LEU A 30 -8.43 0.46 -1.34
CA LEU A 30 -7.94 0.97 -2.62
C LEU A 30 -7.65 -0.18 -3.60
N TYR A 31 -7.00 -1.24 -3.13
CA TYR A 31 -6.68 -2.40 -3.94
C TYR A 31 -7.94 -3.13 -4.45
N SER A 32 -9.03 -3.10 -3.69
CA SER A 32 -10.32 -3.70 -4.08
C SER A 32 -10.96 -2.98 -5.27
N ILE A 33 -10.60 -1.73 -5.53
CA ILE A 33 -11.07 -0.95 -6.68
C ILE A 33 -10.25 -1.35 -7.92
N LYS A 34 -10.82 -2.20 -8.78
CA LYS A 34 -10.15 -2.77 -9.98
C LYS A 34 -9.42 -1.70 -10.82
N ARG A 35 -10.10 -0.60 -11.16
CA ARG A 35 -9.54 0.47 -11.99
C ARG A 35 -8.31 1.13 -11.36
N LEU A 36 -8.35 1.34 -10.04
CA LEU A 36 -7.25 1.94 -9.29
C LEU A 36 -6.07 0.97 -9.22
N ARG A 37 -6.35 -0.30 -8.91
CA ARG A 37 -5.36 -1.37 -8.91
C ARG A 37 -4.66 -1.50 -10.26
N GLU A 38 -5.41 -1.54 -11.35
CA GLU A 38 -4.86 -1.61 -12.70
C GLU A 38 -3.99 -0.40 -13.01
N ARG A 39 -4.46 0.81 -12.70
CA ARG A 39 -3.66 2.03 -12.87
C ARG A 39 -2.30 1.94 -12.17
N VAL A 40 -2.29 1.58 -10.88
CA VAL A 40 -1.05 1.49 -10.08
C VAL A 40 -0.10 0.47 -10.67
N ARG A 41 -0.59 -0.69 -11.13
CA ARG A 41 0.24 -1.74 -11.73
C ARG A 41 0.86 -1.34 -13.07
N HIS A 42 0.25 -0.40 -13.79
CA HIS A 42 0.76 0.10 -15.08
C HIS A 42 1.54 1.41 -14.94
N PHE A 43 2.02 1.77 -13.75
CA PHE A 43 2.97 2.88 -13.63
C PHE A 43 4.24 2.57 -14.42
N GLU A 44 4.66 3.53 -15.26
CA GLU A 44 5.94 3.48 -15.95
C GLU A 44 7.04 3.83 -14.96
N ILE A 45 7.62 2.81 -14.32
CA ILE A 45 8.70 2.98 -13.35
C ILE A 45 10.05 3.10 -14.08
N ASN A 46 10.78 4.17 -13.79
CA ASN A 46 12.12 4.47 -14.30
C ASN A 46 12.99 5.08 -13.20
N VAL A 47 14.25 5.41 -13.53
CA VAL A 47 15.23 5.94 -12.57
C VAL A 47 14.83 7.27 -11.90
N SER A 48 14.00 8.10 -12.55
CA SER A 48 13.53 9.37 -12.01
C SER A 48 12.18 9.27 -11.28
N THR A 49 11.63 8.06 -11.18
CA THR A 49 10.33 7.84 -10.54
C THR A 49 10.43 8.09 -9.03
N PRO A 50 9.50 8.86 -8.43
CA PRO A 50 9.51 9.08 -6.99
C PRO A 50 9.41 7.76 -6.21
N VAL A 51 10.24 7.61 -5.17
CA VAL A 51 10.29 6.40 -4.33
C VAL A 51 8.90 5.98 -3.81
N ARG A 52 8.06 6.95 -3.43
CA ARG A 52 6.68 6.71 -3.00
C ARG A 52 5.79 6.06 -4.07
N THR A 53 6.02 6.38 -5.34
CA THR A 53 5.32 5.80 -6.49
C THR A 53 5.80 4.37 -6.74
N MET A 54 7.10 4.11 -6.58
CA MET A 54 7.66 2.75 -6.62
C MET A 54 7.08 1.90 -5.49
N ALA A 55 7.04 2.43 -4.26
CA ALA A 55 6.55 1.72 -3.08
C ALA A 55 5.08 1.29 -3.20
N ILE A 56 4.19 2.15 -3.72
CA ILE A 56 2.79 1.78 -3.94
C ILE A 56 2.62 0.73 -5.05
N ASN A 57 3.43 0.82 -6.11
CA ASN A 57 3.44 -0.16 -7.19
C ASN A 57 3.91 -1.54 -6.69
N GLU A 58 5.00 -1.57 -5.92
CA GLU A 58 5.53 -2.79 -5.32
C GLU A 58 4.54 -3.43 -4.33
N LEU A 59 3.90 -2.62 -3.49
CA LEU A 59 2.87 -3.09 -2.56
C LEU A 59 1.70 -3.74 -3.30
N PHE A 60 1.15 -3.08 -4.32
CA PHE A 60 0.03 -3.60 -5.10
C PHE A 60 0.41 -4.86 -5.89
N THR A 61 1.64 -4.93 -6.39
CA THR A 61 2.16 -6.13 -7.06
C THR A 61 2.28 -7.29 -6.07
N SER A 62 2.87 -7.04 -4.90
CA SER A 62 3.06 -8.03 -3.84
C SER A 62 1.74 -8.61 -3.33
N MET A 63 0.66 -7.83 -3.29
CA MET A 63 -0.68 -8.30 -2.88
C MET A 63 -1.26 -9.40 -3.78
N THR A 64 -0.80 -9.52 -5.03
CA THR A 64 -1.16 -10.64 -5.93
C THR A 64 -0.20 -11.80 -5.90
N SER A 65 1.10 -11.54 -5.74
CA SER A 65 2.16 -12.52 -5.96
C SER A 65 2.64 -13.19 -4.68
N SER A 66 2.44 -12.56 -3.53
CA SER A 66 2.94 -13.11 -2.27
C SER A 66 2.20 -14.40 -1.88
N ALA A 67 2.92 -15.30 -1.22
CA ALA A 67 2.33 -16.48 -0.57
C ALA A 67 1.87 -16.18 0.86
N VAL A 68 2.40 -15.10 1.48
CA VAL A 68 2.22 -14.76 2.90
C VAL A 68 1.72 -13.32 3.08
N PRO A 69 1.05 -12.99 4.20
CA PRO A 69 0.64 -11.63 4.49
C PRO A 69 1.79 -10.62 4.42
N ILE A 70 1.54 -9.44 3.87
CA ILE A 70 2.57 -8.42 3.61
C ILE A 70 2.75 -7.54 4.83
N GLU A 71 4.01 -7.27 5.21
CA GLU A 71 4.35 -6.32 6.25
C GLU A 71 4.44 -4.91 5.66
N THR A 72 3.56 -4.02 6.11
CA THR A 72 3.42 -2.67 5.54
C THR A 72 4.12 -1.60 6.34
N TYR A 73 4.45 -1.87 7.60
CA TYR A 73 5.12 -0.90 8.47
C TYR A 73 6.45 -0.44 7.91
N GLN A 74 7.23 -1.35 7.32
CA GLN A 74 8.51 -1.01 6.69
C GLN A 74 8.33 -0.17 5.42
N LEU A 75 7.16 -0.24 4.77
CA LEU A 75 6.86 0.53 3.57
C LEU A 75 6.37 1.95 3.90
N LEU A 76 5.72 2.12 5.04
CA LEU A 76 5.07 3.36 5.46
C LEU A 76 6.00 4.60 5.45
N PRO A 77 7.29 4.53 5.85
CA PRO A 77 8.21 5.67 5.78
C PRO A 77 8.41 6.21 4.36
N PHE A 78 8.34 5.35 3.33
CA PHE A 78 8.53 5.78 1.94
C PHE A 78 7.39 6.66 1.43
N PHE A 79 6.21 6.56 2.05
CA PHE A 79 5.07 7.39 1.69
C PHE A 79 5.23 8.82 2.21
N ARG A 80 6.03 9.07 3.25
CA ARG A 80 6.24 10.41 3.85
C ARG A 80 4.91 11.12 4.15
N ILE A 81 4.01 10.41 4.83
CA ILE A 81 2.71 10.96 5.25
C ILE A 81 2.98 11.96 6.37
N GLY A 82 2.66 13.24 6.12
CA GLY A 82 2.86 14.30 7.11
C GLY A 82 2.05 14.04 8.38
N GLY A 83 2.62 14.34 9.55
CA GLY A 83 1.96 14.16 10.85
C GLY A 83 1.99 12.72 11.39
N TYR A 84 2.33 11.72 10.56
CA TYR A 84 2.49 10.35 11.04
C TYR A 84 3.85 10.18 11.73
N ASP A 85 3.83 10.02 13.05
CA ASP A 85 5.03 9.79 13.86
C ASP A 85 5.14 8.31 14.25
N HIS A 86 6.11 7.62 13.67
CA HIS A 86 6.40 6.21 13.94
C HIS A 86 6.81 5.91 15.39
N SER A 87 7.25 6.94 16.14
CA SER A 87 7.63 6.82 17.54
C SER A 87 6.45 6.98 18.49
N ARG A 88 5.29 7.42 17.99
CA ARG A 88 4.06 7.60 18.76
C ARG A 88 3.06 6.51 18.42
N PHE A 89 2.52 5.87 19.46
CA PHE A 89 1.44 4.89 19.33
C PHE A 89 0.06 5.55 19.13
N GLU A 90 0.01 6.78 18.59
CA GLU A 90 -1.21 7.57 18.42
C GLU A 90 -1.88 7.27 17.08
N GLN A 91 -3.14 6.86 17.09
CA GLN A 91 -3.88 6.56 15.86
C GLN A 91 -3.83 7.72 14.87
N PHE A 92 -3.60 7.39 13.60
CA PHE A 92 -3.50 8.37 12.52
C PHE A 92 -4.80 8.47 11.73
N ASP A 93 -5.09 9.66 11.20
CA ASP A 93 -6.29 9.89 10.40
C ASP A 93 -6.21 9.16 9.05
N ALA A 94 -7.13 8.22 8.84
CA ALA A 94 -7.24 7.45 7.61
C ALA A 94 -7.59 8.33 6.39
N GLN A 95 -8.31 9.44 6.58
CA GLN A 95 -8.63 10.40 5.52
C GLN A 95 -7.38 11.14 5.04
N GLU A 96 -6.53 11.61 5.96
CA GLU A 96 -5.26 12.25 5.59
C GLU A 96 -4.36 11.27 4.84
N CYS A 97 -4.27 10.03 5.32
CA CYS A 97 -3.57 8.96 4.64
C CYS A 97 -4.14 8.71 3.22
N LEU A 98 -5.47 8.64 3.07
CA LEU A 98 -6.15 8.46 1.79
C LEU A 98 -5.78 9.56 0.80
N LEU A 99 -5.94 10.83 1.19
CA LEU A 99 -5.66 11.97 0.32
C LEU A 99 -4.20 11.98 -0.13
N HIS A 100 -3.28 11.61 0.76
CA HIS A 100 -1.86 11.52 0.43
C HIS A 100 -1.57 10.41 -0.57
N ILE A 101 -2.15 9.22 -0.38
CA ILE A 101 -2.00 8.09 -1.30
C ILE A 101 -2.62 8.42 -2.66
N LEU A 102 -3.78 9.08 -2.70
CA LEU A 102 -4.41 9.48 -3.96
C LEU A 102 -3.54 10.48 -4.74
N LYS A 103 -2.84 11.41 -4.09
CA LYS A 103 -1.88 12.31 -4.76
C LYS A 103 -0.70 11.58 -5.37
N ILE A 104 -0.30 10.43 -4.81
CA ILE A 104 0.75 9.58 -5.39
C ILE A 104 0.22 8.87 -6.64
N ILE A 105 -1.03 8.39 -6.58
CA ILE A 105 -1.65 7.62 -7.68
C ILE A 105 -2.10 8.52 -8.83
N TYR A 106 -2.53 9.73 -8.51
CA TYR A 106 -3.00 10.77 -9.41
C TYR A 106 -2.19 12.05 -9.16
N PRO A 107 -0.91 12.09 -9.56
CA PRO A 107 -0.13 13.31 -9.46
C PRO A 107 -0.79 14.38 -10.34
N SER A 108 -0.99 15.57 -9.78
CA SER A 108 -1.33 16.74 -10.57
C SER A 108 -0.16 17.04 -11.50
N ASN A 109 -0.44 17.16 -12.81
CA ASN A 109 0.52 17.68 -13.78
C ASN A 109 0.79 19.16 -13.51
#